data_AF-A0A6B9V6I7-F1
#
_entry.id   AF-A0A6B9V6I7-F1
#
_cell.length_a   1.000
_cell.length_b   1.000
_cell.length_c   1.000
_cell.angle_alpha   90.00
_cell.angle_beta   90.00
_cell.angle_gamma   90.00
#
_symmetry.space_group_name_H-M   'P 1'
#
loop_
_entity.id
_entity.type
_entity.pdbx_description
1 polymer ?
#
loop_
_entity_poly.entity_id
_entity_poly.type
_entity_poly.pdbx_seq_one_letter_code
_entity_poly.pdbx_strand_id
1 'polypeptide(L)'
;MRLLKMRKLKVAERFHELFAQTKYKEAAELAAESLQGILRTPDTVAKFQSVPVQAGQTPPLLQYFGTLLTRGKLNAFESLELSRLVVNQNKKNLLENWLAEDKLECSEELGDLVKTVDNDLALKIYIKARATPKVVAAFAERREFDKILIYSKQVGYTPDYLFLLQTILRTDPQRNLIREATAFLLDVLKPNLPKHAFLQTKVLEINLVTFPNVADAILANGIITELPDIKRVIVNTNAIEPQAHMALHDIDAAIESFKNVLVLKPNDAGIKKDLVAARKKVSVYLS
;
A
#
# COMPACT_ATOMS: atom_id res chain seq x y z
N MET A 1 -18.34 -40.27 -0.03
CA MET A 1 -18.20 -39.61 1.30
C MET A 1 -17.89 -40.56 2.46
N ARG A 2 -18.54 -41.72 2.66
CA ARG A 2 -18.28 -42.62 3.82
C ARG A 2 -16.83 -43.17 3.91
N LEU A 3 -16.25 -43.60 2.80
CA LEU A 3 -14.87 -44.12 2.74
C LEU A 3 -13.80 -43.09 3.15
N LEU A 4 -13.98 -41.82 2.76
CA LEU A 4 -13.06 -40.74 3.12
C LEU A 4 -13.13 -40.44 4.63
N LYS A 5 -14.33 -40.50 5.22
CA LYS A 5 -14.55 -40.30 6.66
C LYS A 5 -13.93 -41.42 7.50
N MET A 6 -14.04 -42.68 7.05
CA MET A 6 -13.37 -43.82 7.71
C MET A 6 -11.84 -43.75 7.61
N ARG A 7 -11.28 -43.31 6.48
CA ARG A 7 -9.82 -43.10 6.34
C ARG A 7 -9.31 -41.99 7.26
N LYS A 8 -10.04 -40.87 7.37
CA LYS A 8 -9.72 -39.78 8.30
C LYS A 8 -9.66 -40.27 9.75
N LEU A 9 -10.63 -41.10 10.17
CA LEU A 9 -10.69 -41.63 11.53
C LEU A 9 -9.49 -42.53 11.85
N LYS A 10 -9.15 -43.48 10.95
CA LYS A 10 -8.00 -44.39 11.15
C LYS A 10 -6.66 -43.67 11.25
N VAL A 11 -6.44 -42.65 10.43
CA VAL A 11 -5.19 -41.87 10.44
C VAL A 11 -5.09 -41.05 11.74
N ALA A 12 -6.20 -40.48 12.20
CA ALA A 12 -6.25 -39.79 13.48
C ALA A 12 -5.99 -40.74 14.66
N GLU A 13 -6.64 -41.91 14.70
CA GLU A 13 -6.40 -42.93 15.74
C GLU A 13 -4.92 -43.32 15.80
N ARG A 14 -4.32 -43.61 14.65
CA ARG A 14 -2.89 -43.96 14.56
C ARG A 14 -1.98 -42.83 15.05
N PHE A 15 -2.33 -41.58 14.76
CA PHE A 15 -1.59 -40.43 15.28
C PHE A 15 -1.63 -40.38 16.81
N HIS A 16 -2.80 -40.60 17.43
CA HIS A 16 -2.94 -40.61 18.89
C HIS A 16 -2.16 -41.77 19.54
N GLU A 17 -2.14 -42.95 18.92
CA GLU A 17 -1.33 -44.08 19.39
C GLU A 17 0.16 -43.75 19.42
N LEU A 18 0.68 -43.17 18.32
CA LEU A 18 2.10 -42.77 18.23
C LEU A 18 2.43 -41.69 19.26
N PHE A 19 1.51 -40.74 19.46
CA PHE A 19 1.68 -39.67 20.44
C PHE A 19 1.69 -40.20 21.88
N ALA A 20 0.81 -41.14 22.21
CA ALA A 20 0.77 -41.79 23.53
C ALA A 20 2.01 -42.65 23.80
N GLN A 21 2.63 -43.21 22.76
CA GLN A 21 3.89 -43.96 22.83
C GLN A 21 5.14 -43.05 22.83
N THR A 22 4.98 -41.73 22.94
CA THR A 22 6.05 -40.71 22.86
C THR A 22 6.88 -40.75 21.56
N LYS A 23 6.35 -41.38 20.51
CA LYS A 23 6.98 -41.48 19.18
C LYS A 23 6.68 -40.25 18.33
N TYR A 24 7.14 -39.09 18.79
CA TYR A 24 6.82 -37.80 18.18
C TYR A 24 7.30 -37.66 16.73
N LYS A 25 8.46 -38.22 16.40
CA LYS A 25 8.99 -38.20 15.02
C LYS A 25 8.09 -38.98 14.05
N GLU A 26 7.71 -40.20 14.40
CA GLU A 26 6.79 -41.02 13.59
C GLU A 26 5.42 -40.35 13.45
N ALA A 27 4.93 -39.72 14.54
CA ALA A 27 3.67 -38.96 14.51
C ALA A 27 3.75 -37.76 13.55
N ALA A 28 4.89 -37.05 13.51
CA ALA A 28 5.12 -35.96 12.57
C ALA A 28 5.23 -36.43 11.12
N GLU A 29 5.88 -37.56 10.87
CA GLU A 29 5.96 -38.18 9.54
C GLU A 29 4.56 -38.56 9.04
N LEU A 30 3.74 -39.18 9.89
CA LEU A 30 2.35 -39.50 9.58
C LEU A 30 1.54 -38.23 9.26
N ALA A 31 1.78 -37.12 9.97
CA ALA A 31 1.11 -35.87 9.70
C ALA A 31 1.54 -35.25 8.36
N ALA A 32 2.84 -35.29 8.04
CA ALA A 32 3.40 -34.81 6.77
C ALA A 32 2.89 -35.63 5.57
N GLU A 33 2.72 -36.94 5.72
CA GLU A 33 2.22 -37.85 4.67
C GLU A 33 0.69 -37.89 4.56
N SER A 34 -0.03 -37.24 5.49
CA SER A 34 -1.48 -37.27 5.50
C SER A 34 -2.06 -36.66 4.21
N LEU A 35 -2.87 -37.46 3.51
CA LEU A 35 -3.55 -37.02 2.28
C LEU A 35 -4.38 -35.76 2.55
N GLN A 36 -4.24 -34.74 1.71
CA GLN A 36 -4.89 -33.42 1.88
C GLN A 36 -4.54 -32.71 3.20
N GLY A 37 -3.48 -33.12 3.92
CA GLY A 37 -3.09 -32.49 5.18
C GLY A 37 -4.13 -32.65 6.29
N ILE A 38 -4.84 -33.79 6.36
CA ILE A 38 -5.85 -34.07 7.40
C ILE A 38 -5.31 -33.84 8.82
N LEU A 39 -4.03 -34.11 9.03
CA LEU A 39 -3.36 -33.92 10.32
C LEU A 39 -2.54 -32.62 10.38
N ARG A 40 -2.42 -31.86 9.29
CA ARG A 40 -1.69 -30.57 9.25
C ARG A 40 -2.60 -29.43 9.66
N THR A 41 -3.10 -29.53 10.89
CA THR A 41 -4.11 -28.64 11.46
C THR A 41 -3.57 -27.90 12.69
N PRO A 42 -4.20 -26.77 13.08
CA PRO A 42 -3.86 -26.07 14.32
C PRO A 42 -3.91 -26.97 15.56
N ASP A 43 -4.86 -27.90 15.62
CA ASP A 43 -4.99 -28.85 16.74
C ASP A 43 -3.77 -29.78 16.88
N THR A 44 -3.22 -30.25 15.75
CA THR A 44 -2.02 -31.08 15.76
C THR A 44 -0.81 -30.29 16.23
N VAL A 45 -0.64 -29.06 15.76
CA VAL A 45 0.43 -28.17 16.20
C VAL A 45 0.32 -27.88 17.70
N ALA A 46 -0.89 -27.59 18.20
CA ALA A 46 -1.15 -27.35 19.61
C ALA A 46 -0.82 -28.59 20.48
N LYS A 47 -1.10 -29.80 19.98
CA LYS A 47 -0.68 -31.05 20.66
C LYS A 47 0.83 -31.12 20.79
N PHE A 48 1.58 -30.90 19.72
CA PHE A 48 3.05 -30.88 19.77
C PHE A 48 3.61 -29.77 20.67
N GLN A 49 2.97 -28.61 20.71
CA GLN A 49 3.34 -27.49 21.57
C GLN A 49 3.12 -27.76 23.06
N SER A 50 2.06 -28.52 23.39
CA SER A 50 1.72 -28.86 24.78
C SER A 50 2.67 -29.87 25.44
N VAL A 51 3.52 -30.55 24.65
CA VAL A 51 4.42 -31.57 25.19
C VAL A 51 5.56 -30.91 25.96
N PRO A 52 5.76 -31.25 27.25
CA PRO A 52 6.85 -30.70 28.03
C PRO A 52 8.21 -31.12 27.45
N VAL A 53 9.12 -30.16 27.32
CA VAL A 53 10.46 -30.39 26.80
C VAL A 53 11.33 -30.98 27.91
N GLN A 54 11.83 -32.20 27.71
CA GLN A 54 12.82 -32.80 28.60
C GLN A 54 14.22 -32.24 28.30
N ALA A 55 15.01 -31.97 29.33
CA ALA A 55 16.36 -31.42 29.18
C ALA A 55 17.24 -32.34 28.32
N GLY A 56 17.85 -31.77 27.27
CA GLY A 56 18.70 -32.51 26.33
C GLY A 56 17.99 -33.12 25.12
N GLN A 57 16.66 -33.11 25.06
CA GLN A 57 15.91 -33.56 23.88
C GLN A 57 15.45 -32.38 23.01
N THR A 58 15.41 -32.57 21.69
CA THR A 58 14.86 -31.59 20.76
C THR A 58 13.34 -31.44 21.03
N PRO A 59 12.82 -30.21 21.21
CA PRO A 59 11.39 -30.00 21.43
C PRO A 59 10.53 -30.71 20.37
N PRO A 60 9.48 -31.48 20.76
CA PRO A 60 8.64 -32.23 19.82
C PRO A 60 8.04 -31.35 18.71
N LEU A 61 7.69 -30.11 19.02
CA LEU A 61 7.21 -29.13 18.04
C LEU A 61 8.25 -28.79 16.96
N LEU A 62 9.53 -28.68 17.33
CA LEU A 62 10.60 -28.48 16.34
C LEU A 62 10.87 -29.75 15.52
N GLN A 63 10.70 -30.94 16.12
CA GLN A 63 10.77 -32.19 15.36
C GLN A 63 9.66 -32.28 14.31
N TYR A 64 8.45 -31.83 14.66
CA TYR A 64 7.32 -31.72 13.73
C TYR A 64 7.68 -30.83 12.54
N PHE A 65 8.05 -29.58 12.78
CA PHE A 65 8.38 -28.65 11.70
C PHE A 65 9.60 -29.11 10.88
N GLY A 66 10.64 -29.65 11.51
CA GLY A 66 11.81 -30.18 10.80
C GLY A 66 11.46 -31.31 9.83
N THR A 67 10.56 -32.21 10.27
CA THR A 67 10.05 -33.30 9.42
C THR A 67 9.26 -32.74 8.23
N LEU A 68 8.34 -31.80 8.48
CA LEU A 68 7.54 -31.20 7.41
C LEU A 68 8.41 -30.43 6.39
N LEU A 69 9.39 -29.65 6.85
CA LEU A 69 10.32 -28.91 5.99
C LEU A 69 11.19 -29.81 5.10
N THR A 70 11.42 -31.06 5.53
CA THR A 70 12.14 -32.06 4.74
C THR A 70 11.22 -32.72 3.71
N ARG A 71 9.93 -32.85 4.02
CA ARG A 71 8.93 -33.47 3.14
C ARG A 71 8.30 -32.50 2.14
N GLY A 72 8.24 -31.21 2.44
CA GLY A 72 7.67 -30.21 1.53
C GLY A 72 7.47 -28.83 2.14
N LYS A 73 6.50 -28.10 1.58
CA LYS A 73 6.17 -26.72 1.93
C LYS A 73 5.20 -26.68 3.11
N LEU A 74 5.49 -25.82 4.10
CA LEU A 74 4.60 -25.51 5.22
C LEU A 74 3.38 -24.72 4.75
N ASN A 75 2.24 -24.92 5.40
CA ASN A 75 1.06 -24.08 5.13
C ASN A 75 1.16 -22.74 5.85
N ALA A 76 0.23 -21.81 5.61
CA ALA A 76 0.27 -20.45 6.17
C ALA A 76 0.33 -20.45 7.71
N PHE A 77 -0.48 -21.30 8.37
CA PHE A 77 -0.51 -21.41 9.83
C PHE A 77 0.80 -21.97 10.39
N GLU A 78 1.29 -23.07 9.81
CA GLU A 78 2.55 -23.70 10.22
C GLU A 78 3.74 -22.78 10.00
N SER A 79 3.76 -22.03 8.89
CA SER A 79 4.80 -21.05 8.57
C SER A 79 4.83 -19.93 9.60
N LEU A 80 3.65 -19.46 10.03
CA LEU A 80 3.52 -18.44 11.06
C LEU A 80 4.02 -18.93 12.42
N GLU A 81 3.59 -20.11 12.86
CA GLU A 81 3.98 -20.67 14.17
C GLU A 81 5.47 -21.01 14.24
N LEU A 82 6.03 -21.63 13.20
CA LEU A 82 7.47 -21.83 13.10
C LEU A 82 8.22 -20.50 13.15
N SER A 83 7.72 -19.49 12.45
CA SER A 83 8.36 -18.17 12.43
C SER A 83 8.33 -17.48 13.78
N ARG A 84 7.24 -17.59 14.56
CA ARG A 84 7.20 -17.07 15.95
C ARG A 84 8.31 -17.68 16.80
N LEU A 85 8.50 -19.00 16.72
CA LEU A 85 9.55 -19.70 17.48
C LEU A 85 10.95 -19.22 17.11
N VAL A 86 11.20 -19.04 15.82
CA VAL A 86 12.52 -18.65 15.29
C VAL A 86 12.83 -17.18 15.56
N VAL A 87 11.83 -16.30 15.42
CA VAL A 87 11.94 -14.86 15.73
C VAL A 87 12.21 -14.67 17.23
N ASN A 88 11.48 -15.35 18.10
CA ASN A 88 11.68 -15.27 19.56
C ASN A 88 13.06 -15.81 20.00
N GLN A 89 13.64 -16.74 19.24
CA GLN A 89 15.00 -17.25 19.47
C GLN A 89 16.09 -16.42 18.78
N ASN A 90 15.74 -15.30 18.14
CA ASN A 90 16.64 -14.44 17.37
C ASN A 90 17.40 -15.18 16.25
N LYS A 91 16.79 -16.21 15.65
CA LYS A 91 17.38 -17.04 14.58
C LYS A 91 16.85 -16.68 13.19
N LYS A 92 16.65 -15.40 12.91
CA LYS A 92 15.98 -14.93 11.68
C LYS A 92 16.62 -15.42 10.38
N ASN A 93 17.92 -15.69 10.36
CA ASN A 93 18.65 -16.24 9.20
C ASN A 93 18.04 -17.56 8.68
N LEU A 94 17.40 -18.36 9.55
CA LEU A 94 16.70 -19.58 9.12
C LEU A 94 15.47 -19.27 8.28
N LEU A 95 14.75 -18.19 8.60
CA LEU A 95 13.58 -17.76 7.84
C LEU A 95 13.97 -17.30 6.43
N GLU A 96 15.09 -16.59 6.30
CA GLU A 96 15.60 -16.17 4.99
C GLU A 96 15.89 -17.38 4.10
N ASN A 97 16.57 -18.39 4.64
CA ASN A 97 16.88 -19.63 3.92
C ASN A 97 15.60 -20.36 3.50
N TRP A 98 14.65 -20.57 4.41
CA TRP A 98 13.41 -21.27 4.08
C TRP A 98 12.51 -20.49 3.12
N LEU A 99 12.54 -19.15 3.18
CA LEU A 99 11.82 -18.30 2.23
C LEU A 99 12.44 -18.36 0.82
N ALA A 100 13.77 -18.43 0.75
CA ALA A 100 14.51 -18.58 -0.51
C ALA A 100 14.27 -19.96 -1.14
N GLU A 101 14.20 -21.01 -0.32
CA GLU A 101 13.90 -22.39 -0.73
C GLU A 101 12.39 -22.66 -1.00
N ASP A 102 11.54 -21.63 -0.93
CA ASP A 102 10.08 -21.71 -1.07
C ASP A 102 9.40 -22.73 -0.13
N LYS A 103 9.99 -22.97 1.04
CA LYS A 103 9.49 -23.91 2.06
C LYS A 103 8.39 -23.35 2.95
N LEU A 104 8.21 -22.03 2.95
CA LEU A 104 7.18 -21.34 3.74
C LEU A 104 6.07 -20.84 2.83
N GLU A 105 4.82 -21.01 3.25
CA GLU A 105 3.69 -20.31 2.65
C GLU A 105 3.61 -18.89 3.22
N CYS A 106 3.71 -17.90 2.35
CA CYS A 106 3.68 -16.50 2.74
C CYS A 106 2.25 -16.02 2.98
N SER A 107 2.03 -15.35 4.10
CA SER A 107 0.76 -14.68 4.43
C SER A 107 1.02 -13.24 4.91
N GLU A 108 -0.05 -12.46 5.02
CA GLU A 108 0.02 -11.10 5.57
C GLU A 108 0.48 -11.13 7.05
N GLU A 109 -0.08 -12.03 7.84
CA GLU A 109 0.25 -12.18 9.27
C GLU A 109 1.72 -12.59 9.48
N LEU A 110 2.26 -13.42 8.57
CA LEU A 110 3.67 -13.78 8.59
C LEU A 110 4.55 -12.54 8.31
N GLY A 111 4.17 -11.73 7.33
CA GLY A 111 4.87 -10.48 7.04
C GLY A 111 4.82 -9.51 8.22
N ASP A 112 3.67 -9.36 8.86
CA ASP A 112 3.48 -8.48 10.03
C ASP A 112 4.38 -8.91 11.20
N LEU A 113 4.47 -10.22 11.46
CA LEU A 113 5.38 -10.77 12.46
C LEU A 113 6.84 -10.46 12.13
N VAL A 114 7.27 -10.72 10.89
CA VAL A 114 8.67 -10.53 10.48
C VAL A 114 9.05 -9.05 10.43
N LYS A 115 8.10 -8.14 10.16
CA LYS A 115 8.35 -6.69 10.16
C LYS A 115 8.89 -6.18 11.51
N THR A 116 8.55 -6.85 12.61
CA THR A 116 9.07 -6.49 13.95
C THR A 116 10.57 -6.69 14.11
N VAL A 117 11.18 -7.52 13.26
CA VAL A 117 12.61 -7.85 13.31
C VAL A 117 13.38 -7.49 12.04
N ASP A 118 12.71 -7.47 10.89
CA ASP A 118 13.34 -7.25 9.60
C ASP A 118 12.34 -6.70 8.56
N ASN A 119 12.47 -5.42 8.23
CA ASN A 119 11.59 -4.74 7.28
C ASN A 119 11.79 -5.21 5.83
N ASP A 120 13.02 -5.56 5.44
CA ASP A 120 13.33 -6.01 4.07
C ASP A 120 12.78 -7.41 3.82
N LEU A 121 12.92 -8.31 4.79
CA LEU A 121 12.36 -9.65 4.71
C LEU A 121 10.82 -9.61 4.72
N ALA A 122 10.22 -8.76 5.56
CA ALA A 122 8.77 -8.57 5.59
C ALA A 122 8.21 -8.13 4.22
N LEU A 123 8.87 -7.18 3.55
CA LEU A 123 8.47 -6.75 2.20
C LEU A 123 8.47 -7.92 1.20
N LYS A 124 9.51 -8.76 1.22
CA LYS A 124 9.58 -9.96 0.36
C LYS A 124 8.41 -10.92 0.64
N ILE A 125 8.05 -11.09 1.91
CA ILE A 125 6.92 -11.93 2.32
C ILE A 125 5.60 -11.35 1.82
N TYR A 126 5.35 -10.04 1.99
CA TYR A 126 4.11 -9.41 1.50
C TYR A 126 3.96 -9.53 -0.01
N ILE A 127 5.05 -9.36 -0.78
CA ILE A 127 5.04 -9.53 -2.23
C ILE A 127 4.68 -10.97 -2.59
N LYS A 128 5.32 -11.97 -1.97
CA LYS A 128 5.01 -13.38 -2.18
C LYS A 128 3.58 -13.74 -1.77
N ALA A 129 3.07 -13.15 -0.68
CA ALA A 129 1.71 -13.33 -0.17
C ALA A 129 0.65 -12.59 -1.01
N ARG A 130 1.06 -11.76 -2.00
CA ARG A 130 0.18 -10.86 -2.76
C ARG A 130 -0.63 -9.90 -1.88
N ALA A 131 -0.11 -9.56 -0.70
CA ALA A 131 -0.68 -8.60 0.24
C ALA A 131 -0.45 -7.16 -0.26
N THR A 132 -1.07 -6.83 -1.38
CA THR A 132 -0.80 -5.61 -2.17
C THR A 132 -0.90 -4.30 -1.36
N PRO A 133 -1.90 -4.10 -0.48
CA PRO A 133 -1.95 -2.92 0.37
C PRO A 133 -0.72 -2.77 1.29
N LYS A 134 -0.24 -3.88 1.86
CA LYS A 134 0.95 -3.90 2.74
C LYS A 134 2.23 -3.66 1.95
N VAL A 135 2.34 -4.18 0.72
CA VAL A 135 3.48 -3.90 -0.17
C VAL A 135 3.55 -2.41 -0.49
N VAL A 136 2.42 -1.79 -0.84
CA VAL A 136 2.35 -0.34 -1.12
C VAL A 136 2.73 0.47 0.12
N ALA A 137 2.19 0.11 1.30
CA ALA A 137 2.53 0.78 2.55
C ALA A 137 4.03 0.64 2.89
N ALA A 138 4.61 -0.54 2.70
CA ALA A 138 6.03 -0.77 2.96
C ALA A 138 6.94 0.01 2.00
N PHE A 139 6.60 0.11 0.70
CA PHE A 139 7.34 0.97 -0.22
C PHE A 139 7.22 2.45 0.15
N ALA A 140 6.04 2.90 0.59
CA ALA A 140 5.81 4.27 1.02
C ALA A 140 6.65 4.64 2.27
N GLU A 141 6.67 3.75 3.28
CA GLU A 141 7.51 3.91 4.47
C GLU A 141 9.00 4.02 4.11
N ARG A 142 9.42 3.30 3.06
CA ARG A 142 10.80 3.33 2.52
C ARG A 142 11.08 4.47 1.55
N ARG A 143 10.08 5.31 1.24
CA ARG A 143 10.17 6.39 0.24
C ARG A 143 10.45 5.90 -1.18
N GLU A 144 10.13 4.64 -1.47
CA GLU A 144 10.35 4.01 -2.78
C GLU A 144 9.11 4.20 -3.67
N PHE A 145 8.68 5.45 -3.86
CA PHE A 145 7.43 5.78 -4.56
C PHE A 145 7.40 5.30 -6.02
N ASP A 146 8.53 5.35 -6.73
CA ASP A 146 8.65 4.85 -8.10
C ASP A 146 8.27 3.37 -8.19
N LYS A 147 8.67 2.57 -7.18
CA LYS A 147 8.35 1.14 -7.12
C LYS A 147 6.87 0.89 -6.86
N ILE A 148 6.18 1.78 -6.12
CA ILE A 148 4.72 1.69 -5.93
C ILE A 148 4.03 1.73 -7.28
N LEU A 149 4.40 2.67 -8.16
CA LEU A 149 3.77 2.81 -9.47
C LEU A 149 4.01 1.58 -10.35
N ILE A 150 5.27 1.13 -10.40
CA ILE A 150 5.67 -0.04 -11.18
C ILE A 150 4.93 -1.29 -10.71
N TYR A 151 4.95 -1.55 -9.40
CA TYR A 151 4.29 -2.72 -8.81
C TYR A 151 2.77 -2.68 -9.02
N SER A 152 2.14 -1.54 -8.76
CA SER A 152 0.68 -1.34 -8.93
C SER A 152 0.24 -1.63 -10.36
N LYS A 153 1.00 -1.15 -11.37
CA LYS A 153 0.74 -1.44 -12.78
C LYS A 153 0.92 -2.92 -13.12
N GLN A 154 1.96 -3.57 -12.59
CA GLN A 154 2.23 -5.00 -12.84
C GLN A 154 1.13 -5.90 -12.30
N VAL A 155 0.57 -5.59 -11.12
CA VAL A 155 -0.47 -6.41 -10.48
C VAL A 155 -1.90 -5.95 -10.80
N GLY A 156 -2.06 -4.84 -11.56
CA GLY A 156 -3.36 -4.28 -11.90
C GLY A 156 -4.11 -3.68 -10.70
N TYR A 157 -3.39 -3.25 -9.67
CA TYR A 157 -3.96 -2.63 -8.47
C TYR A 157 -3.89 -1.12 -8.56
N THR A 158 -4.94 -0.43 -8.11
CA THR A 158 -4.93 1.02 -7.96
C THR A 158 -4.90 1.35 -6.46
N PRO A 159 -3.75 1.82 -5.93
CA PRO A 159 -3.67 2.30 -4.56
C PRO A 159 -4.65 3.42 -4.27
N ASP A 160 -5.08 3.51 -3.01
CA ASP A 160 -5.68 4.74 -2.49
C ASP A 160 -4.58 5.79 -2.30
N TYR A 161 -4.29 6.50 -3.38
CA TYR A 161 -3.30 7.57 -3.41
C TYR A 161 -3.65 8.72 -2.46
N LEU A 162 -4.93 8.93 -2.18
CA LEU A 162 -5.37 9.99 -1.25
C LEU A 162 -5.02 9.60 0.18
N PHE A 163 -5.33 8.37 0.59
CA PHE A 163 -4.93 7.84 1.88
C PHE A 163 -3.41 7.82 2.06
N LEU A 164 -2.67 7.43 1.01
CA LEU A 164 -1.22 7.45 1.00
C LEU A 164 -0.68 8.87 1.24
N LEU A 165 -1.19 9.86 0.50
CA LEU A 165 -0.80 11.26 0.65
C LEU A 165 -1.11 11.81 2.04
N GLN A 166 -2.29 11.49 2.59
CA GLN A 166 -2.66 11.89 3.96
C GLN A 166 -1.74 11.26 5.01
N THR A 167 -1.36 9.99 4.84
CA THR A 167 -0.40 9.33 5.73
C THR A 167 0.94 10.05 5.71
N ILE A 168 1.48 10.34 4.51
CA ILE A 168 2.74 11.07 4.33
C ILE A 168 2.69 12.43 5.03
N LEU A 169 1.62 13.20 4.85
CA LEU A 169 1.43 14.50 5.50
C LEU A 169 1.48 14.43 7.02
N ARG A 170 0.97 13.35 7.62
CA ARG A 170 0.96 13.18 9.09
C ARG A 170 2.32 12.75 9.63
N THR A 171 3.10 12.02 8.84
CA THR A 171 4.40 11.46 9.26
C THR A 171 5.60 12.32 8.88
N ASP A 172 5.41 13.40 8.11
CA ASP A 172 6.47 14.24 7.58
C ASP A 172 6.44 15.69 8.11
N PRO A 173 6.88 15.94 9.35
CA PRO A 173 6.88 17.28 9.93
C PRO A 173 7.77 18.27 9.16
N GLN A 174 8.79 17.77 8.45
CA GLN A 174 9.73 18.61 7.68
C GLN A 174 9.31 18.81 6.21
N ARG A 175 8.20 18.23 5.77
CA ARG A 175 7.65 18.38 4.41
C ARG A 175 8.56 17.87 3.28
N ASN A 176 9.63 17.13 3.58
CA ASN A 176 10.55 16.61 2.58
C ASN A 176 9.91 15.52 1.70
N LEU A 177 9.13 14.63 2.32
CA LEU A 177 8.39 13.57 1.64
C LEU A 177 7.28 14.12 0.76
N ILE A 178 6.74 15.30 1.07
CA ILE A 178 5.68 15.91 0.28
C ILE A 178 6.15 16.24 -1.14
N ARG A 179 7.40 16.68 -1.34
CA ARG A 179 7.94 16.94 -2.71
C ARG A 179 8.05 15.65 -3.51
N GLU A 180 8.62 14.61 -2.91
CA GLU A 180 8.80 13.30 -3.54
C GLU A 180 7.44 12.66 -3.86
N ALA A 181 6.51 12.69 -2.90
CA ALA A 181 5.15 12.21 -3.09
C ALA A 181 4.42 12.99 -4.18
N THR A 182 4.61 14.31 -4.26
CA THR A 182 4.04 15.14 -5.33
C THR A 182 4.58 14.70 -6.69
N ALA A 183 5.89 14.55 -6.84
CA ALA A 183 6.48 14.12 -8.12
C ALA A 183 5.89 12.78 -8.58
N PHE A 184 5.81 11.81 -7.67
CA PHE A 184 5.18 10.51 -7.92
C PHE A 184 3.68 10.64 -8.28
N LEU A 185 2.91 11.45 -7.56
CA LEU A 185 1.49 11.63 -7.84
C LEU A 185 1.26 12.36 -9.17
N LEU A 186 2.14 13.28 -9.56
CA LEU A 186 2.06 13.90 -10.88
C LEU A 186 2.24 12.85 -11.99
N ASP A 187 3.10 11.85 -11.81
CA ASP A 187 3.23 10.75 -12.76
C ASP A 187 1.95 9.88 -12.85
N VAL A 188 1.26 9.69 -11.73
CA VAL A 188 -0.06 9.03 -11.69
C VAL A 188 -1.13 9.87 -12.38
N LEU A 189 -1.05 11.19 -12.24
CA LEU A 189 -2.04 12.17 -12.72
C LEU A 189 -1.81 12.62 -14.16
N LYS A 190 -0.64 12.36 -14.76
CA LYS A 190 -0.30 12.68 -16.17
C LYS A 190 -1.41 12.39 -17.20
N PRO A 191 -2.17 11.28 -17.12
CA PRO A 191 -3.26 11.02 -18.06
C PRO A 191 -4.49 11.93 -17.88
N ASN A 192 -4.48 12.81 -16.87
CA ASN A 192 -5.48 13.82 -16.55
C ASN A 192 -6.93 13.30 -16.60
N LEU A 193 -7.16 12.15 -15.94
CA LEU A 193 -8.47 11.49 -15.97
C LEU A 193 -9.45 12.17 -14.99
N PRO A 194 -10.71 12.42 -15.39
CA PRO A 194 -11.73 12.99 -14.51
C PRO A 194 -11.97 12.21 -13.22
N LYS A 195 -11.80 10.88 -13.26
CA LYS A 195 -11.91 10.03 -12.06
C LYS A 195 -10.89 10.35 -10.97
N HIS A 196 -9.80 11.05 -11.29
CA HIS A 196 -8.77 11.47 -10.34
C HIS A 196 -8.95 12.92 -9.87
N ALA A 197 -10.04 13.60 -10.23
CA ALA A 197 -10.26 15.02 -9.96
C ALA A 197 -10.06 15.43 -8.47
N PHE A 198 -10.52 14.60 -7.53
CA PHE A 198 -10.29 14.85 -6.09
C PHE A 198 -8.81 14.74 -5.70
N LEU A 199 -8.08 13.79 -6.28
CA LEU A 199 -6.64 13.64 -6.06
C LEU A 199 -5.87 14.81 -6.66
N GLN A 200 -6.25 15.25 -7.87
CA GLN A 200 -5.71 16.44 -8.53
C GLN A 200 -5.85 17.68 -7.62
N THR A 201 -7.08 17.93 -7.16
CA THR A 201 -7.39 19.04 -6.25
C THR A 201 -6.53 18.97 -4.99
N LYS A 202 -6.41 17.78 -4.37
CA LYS A 202 -5.65 17.64 -3.12
C LYS A 202 -4.15 17.85 -3.31
N VAL A 203 -3.56 17.33 -4.38
CA VAL A 203 -2.14 17.54 -4.70
C VAL A 203 -1.85 19.03 -4.89
N LEU A 204 -2.73 19.74 -5.60
CA LEU A 204 -2.59 21.18 -5.80
C LEU A 204 -2.73 21.95 -4.48
N GLU A 205 -3.76 21.68 -3.67
CA GLU A 205 -3.96 22.33 -2.36
C GLU A 205 -2.72 22.22 -1.48
N ILE A 206 -2.13 21.03 -1.41
CA ILE A 206 -0.94 20.79 -0.59
C ILE A 206 0.22 21.62 -1.12
N ASN A 207 0.51 21.55 -2.43
CA ASN A 207 1.64 22.27 -3.01
C ASN A 207 1.49 23.78 -2.93
N LEU A 208 0.28 24.33 -3.02
CA LEU A 208 0.08 25.78 -2.83
C LEU A 208 0.47 26.26 -1.42
N VAL A 209 0.30 25.41 -0.40
CA VAL A 209 0.72 25.73 0.99
C VAL A 209 2.18 25.40 1.24
N THR A 210 2.69 24.32 0.64
CA THR A 210 4.01 23.75 0.99
C THR A 210 5.12 24.17 0.01
N PHE A 211 4.82 24.21 -1.29
CA PHE A 211 5.76 24.50 -2.38
C PHE A 211 5.09 25.31 -3.51
N PRO A 212 4.81 26.62 -3.32
CA PRO A 212 4.08 27.44 -4.28
C PRO A 212 4.64 27.36 -5.72
N ASN A 213 5.97 27.41 -5.87
CA ASN A 213 6.63 27.30 -7.18
C ASN A 213 6.30 25.99 -7.91
N VAL A 214 6.06 24.90 -7.17
CA VAL A 214 5.67 23.60 -7.76
C VAL A 214 4.21 23.66 -8.20
N ALA A 215 3.33 24.29 -7.41
CA ALA A 215 1.94 24.49 -7.79
C ALA A 215 1.81 25.34 -9.06
N ASP A 216 2.58 26.43 -9.16
CA ASP A 216 2.61 27.27 -10.36
C ASP A 216 3.05 26.49 -11.59
N ALA A 217 4.08 25.66 -11.46
CA ALA A 217 4.55 24.80 -12.55
C ALA A 217 3.49 23.73 -12.94
N ILE A 218 2.78 23.16 -11.97
CA ILE A 218 1.71 22.19 -12.23
C ILE A 218 0.59 22.84 -13.05
N LEU A 219 0.18 24.06 -12.67
CA LEU A 219 -0.85 24.83 -13.36
C LEU A 219 -0.41 25.26 -14.76
N ALA A 220 0.80 25.80 -14.89
CA ALA A 220 1.35 26.28 -16.16
C ALA A 220 1.52 25.16 -17.20
N ASN A 221 1.85 23.95 -16.75
CA ASN A 221 2.03 22.79 -17.64
C ASN A 221 0.71 22.05 -17.94
N GLY A 222 -0.41 22.45 -17.35
CA GLY A 222 -1.72 21.80 -17.59
C GLY A 222 -1.76 20.33 -17.21
N ILE A 223 -0.93 19.89 -16.24
CA ILE A 223 -0.81 18.48 -15.85
C ILE A 223 -2.11 17.97 -15.20
N ILE A 224 -2.84 18.86 -14.53
CA ILE A 224 -4.11 18.59 -13.86
C ILE A 224 -5.10 19.71 -14.17
N THR A 225 -6.25 19.38 -14.76
CA THR A 225 -7.28 20.37 -15.11
C THR A 225 -8.65 20.04 -14.54
N GLU A 226 -8.81 18.86 -13.97
CA GLU A 226 -10.08 18.36 -13.41
C GLU A 226 -10.18 18.78 -11.94
N LEU A 227 -10.50 20.06 -11.70
CA LEU A 227 -10.52 20.69 -10.37
C LEU A 227 -11.95 21.08 -9.94
N PRO A 228 -12.80 20.12 -9.54
CA PRO A 228 -14.21 20.36 -9.22
C PRO A 228 -14.40 21.35 -8.06
N ASP A 229 -13.43 21.44 -7.15
CA ASP A 229 -13.46 22.32 -5.98
C ASP A 229 -12.48 23.50 -6.09
N ILE A 230 -12.30 24.09 -7.28
CA ILE A 230 -11.36 25.21 -7.52
C ILE A 230 -11.55 26.36 -6.50
N LYS A 231 -12.79 26.61 -6.05
CA LYS A 231 -13.11 27.60 -5.01
C LYS A 231 -12.46 27.28 -3.66
N ARG A 232 -12.37 26.00 -3.27
CA ARG A 232 -11.74 25.56 -2.02
C ARG A 232 -10.21 25.71 -2.08
N VAL A 233 -9.62 25.42 -3.24
CA VAL A 233 -8.18 25.60 -3.51
C VAL A 233 -7.78 27.06 -3.32
N ILE A 234 -8.58 27.99 -3.88
CA ILE A 234 -8.37 29.44 -3.82
C ILE A 234 -8.55 30.00 -2.40
N VAL A 235 -9.55 29.52 -1.66
CA VAL A 235 -9.87 30.02 -0.31
C VAL A 235 -8.90 29.54 0.77
N ASN A 236 -8.32 28.34 0.62
CA ASN A 236 -7.51 27.75 1.69
C ASN A 236 -6.06 28.24 1.77
N THR A 237 -5.54 28.99 0.78
CA THR A 237 -4.10 29.28 0.73
C THR A 237 -3.65 30.65 1.17
N ASN A 238 -4.37 31.76 0.89
CA ASN A 238 -3.83 33.12 1.07
C ASN A 238 -2.38 33.33 0.52
N ALA A 239 -1.88 32.41 -0.32
CA ALA A 239 -0.47 32.23 -0.65
C ALA A 239 -0.21 32.22 -2.16
N ILE A 240 -1.20 32.65 -2.94
CA ILE A 240 -1.10 32.71 -4.39
C ILE A 240 -0.68 34.14 -4.75
N GLU A 241 0.48 34.32 -5.38
CA GLU A 241 0.82 35.61 -5.97
C GLU A 241 -0.20 35.97 -7.07
N PRO A 242 -0.53 37.25 -7.30
CA PRO A 242 -1.55 37.70 -8.26
C PRO A 242 -1.41 37.11 -9.68
N GLN A 243 -0.21 36.70 -10.06
CA GLN A 243 0.10 36.13 -11.38
C GLN A 243 -0.46 34.71 -11.56
N ALA A 244 -0.54 33.92 -10.49
CA ALA A 244 -1.17 32.59 -10.50
C ALA A 244 -2.70 32.67 -10.37
N HIS A 245 -3.24 33.77 -9.79
CA HIS A 245 -4.66 34.12 -9.91
C HIS A 245 -5.07 34.37 -11.36
N MET A 246 -4.20 34.98 -12.18
CA MET A 246 -4.53 35.26 -13.58
C MET A 246 -4.64 33.98 -14.44
N ALA A 247 -3.85 32.96 -14.12
CA ALA A 247 -3.89 31.68 -14.84
C ALA A 247 -5.16 30.86 -14.55
N LEU A 248 -5.82 31.10 -13.42
CA LEU A 248 -7.00 30.35 -12.97
C LEU A 248 -8.32 31.13 -13.07
N HIS A 249 -8.32 32.47 -13.23
CA HIS A 249 -9.59 33.23 -13.19
C HIS A 249 -9.66 34.57 -13.96
N ASP A 250 -8.71 34.95 -14.81
CA ASP A 250 -8.63 36.38 -15.17
C ASP A 250 -9.62 36.88 -16.24
N ILE A 251 -10.20 36.03 -17.09
CA ILE A 251 -10.96 36.60 -18.21
C ILE A 251 -12.39 36.98 -17.79
N ASP A 252 -13.07 36.15 -17.01
CA ASP A 252 -14.43 36.44 -16.55
C ASP A 252 -14.49 37.51 -15.45
N ALA A 253 -13.48 37.52 -14.55
CA ALA A 253 -13.37 38.55 -13.52
C ALA A 253 -12.96 39.92 -14.11
N ALA A 254 -12.06 39.95 -15.11
CA ALA A 254 -11.73 41.17 -15.83
C ALA A 254 -12.94 41.73 -16.59
N ILE A 255 -13.74 40.86 -17.23
CA ILE A 255 -14.99 41.27 -17.90
C ILE A 255 -15.95 41.92 -16.90
N GLU A 256 -16.14 41.35 -15.72
CA GLU A 256 -17.06 41.90 -14.71
C GLU A 256 -16.56 43.22 -14.11
N SER A 257 -15.24 43.33 -13.90
CA SER A 257 -14.61 44.58 -13.46
C SER A 257 -14.77 45.70 -14.51
N PHE A 258 -14.50 45.41 -15.79
CA PHE A 258 -14.69 46.40 -16.87
C PHE A 258 -16.14 46.84 -17.03
N LYS A 259 -17.12 45.94 -16.85
CA LYS A 259 -18.54 46.32 -16.83
C LYS A 259 -18.84 47.30 -15.71
N ASN A 260 -18.37 47.02 -14.49
CA ASN A 260 -18.60 47.89 -13.34
C ASN A 260 -17.95 49.27 -13.52
N VAL A 261 -16.75 49.33 -14.11
CA VAL A 261 -16.09 50.62 -14.37
C VAL A 261 -16.76 51.40 -15.50
N LEU A 262 -17.30 50.75 -16.52
CA LEU A 262 -18.10 51.43 -17.55
C LEU A 262 -19.40 52.02 -16.99
N VAL A 263 -20.02 51.39 -16.00
CA VAL A 263 -21.18 51.96 -15.31
C VAL A 263 -20.80 53.26 -14.59
N LEU A 264 -19.60 53.30 -13.97
CA LEU A 264 -19.09 54.48 -13.26
C LEU A 264 -18.52 55.56 -14.21
N LYS A 265 -17.97 55.18 -15.37
CA LYS A 265 -17.38 56.07 -16.39
C LYS A 265 -17.80 55.64 -17.80
N PRO A 266 -19.03 56.01 -18.25
CA PRO A 266 -19.66 55.45 -19.45
C PRO A 266 -18.99 55.79 -20.79
N ASN A 267 -18.11 56.79 -20.82
CA ASN A 267 -17.52 57.32 -22.07
C ASN A 267 -15.99 57.21 -22.13
N ASP A 268 -15.39 56.39 -21.27
CA ASP A 268 -13.96 56.13 -21.34
C ASP A 268 -13.64 55.16 -22.51
N ALA A 269 -13.05 55.71 -23.57
CA ALA A 269 -12.73 54.98 -24.79
C ALA A 269 -11.65 53.89 -24.57
N GLY A 270 -10.77 54.06 -23.59
CA GLY A 270 -9.75 53.05 -23.25
C GLY A 270 -10.41 51.81 -22.65
N ILE A 271 -11.30 52.01 -21.68
CA ILE A 271 -11.98 50.94 -20.95
C ILE A 271 -12.91 50.12 -21.87
N LYS A 272 -13.58 50.79 -22.83
CA LYS A 272 -14.38 50.10 -23.86
C LYS A 272 -13.52 49.20 -24.75
N LYS A 273 -12.31 49.63 -25.11
CA LYS A 273 -11.39 48.88 -25.96
C LYS A 273 -10.87 47.62 -25.25
N ASP A 274 -10.55 47.73 -23.97
CA ASP A 274 -10.01 46.63 -23.17
C ASP A 274 -11.08 45.55 -22.89
N LEU A 275 -12.34 45.94 -22.65
CA LEU A 275 -13.46 45.00 -22.51
C LEU A 275 -13.68 44.15 -23.78
N VAL A 276 -13.53 44.76 -24.96
CA VAL A 276 -13.67 44.06 -26.25
C VAL A 276 -12.54 43.07 -26.46
N ALA A 277 -11.31 43.41 -26.07
CA ALA A 277 -10.17 42.50 -26.13
C ALA A 277 -10.35 41.28 -25.19
N ALA A 278 -10.87 41.50 -23.98
CA ALA A 278 -11.18 40.43 -23.02
C ALA A 278 -12.25 39.47 -23.57
N ARG A 279 -13.36 40.00 -24.11
CA ARG A 279 -14.43 39.19 -24.75
C ARG A 279 -13.93 38.37 -25.94
N LYS A 280 -13.03 38.94 -26.75
CA LYS A 280 -12.45 38.25 -27.91
C LYS A 280 -11.60 37.05 -27.50
N LYS A 281 -10.87 37.14 -26.38
CA LYS A 281 -10.12 35.99 -25.85
C LYS A 281 -11.06 34.88 -25.38
N VAL A 282 -12.17 35.20 -24.68
CA VAL A 282 -13.19 34.19 -24.29
C VAL A 282 -13.79 33.48 -25.51
N SER A 283 -14.09 34.22 -26.58
CA SER A 283 -14.69 33.65 -27.79
C SER A 283 -13.78 32.63 -28.50
N VAL A 284 -12.45 32.70 -28.31
CA VAL A 284 -11.49 31.74 -28.85
C VAL A 284 -11.45 30.45 -28.01
N TYR A 285 -11.86 30.51 -26.74
CA TYR A 285 -11.94 29.36 -25.85
C TYR A 285 -13.27 28.60 -25.95
N LEU A 286 -14.33 29.21 -26.48
CA LEU A 286 -15.69 28.63 -26.58
C LEU A 286 -16.07 28.15 -28.00
N SER A 287 -15.10 28.11 -28.93
CA SER A 287 -15.23 27.60 -30.30
C SER A 287 -14.36 26.37 -30.49
#